data_AF-A0A958XYU5-F1
#
_entry.id   AF-A0A958XYU5-F1
#
_cell.length_a   1.000
_cell.length_b   1.000
_cell.length_c   1.000
_cell.angle_alpha   90.00
_cell.angle_beta   90.00
_cell.angle_gamma   90.00
#
_symmetry.space_group_name_H-M   'P 1'
#
loop_
_entity.id
_entity.type
_entity.pdbx_description
1 polymer ?
#
loop_
_entity_poly.entity_id
_entity_poly.type
_entity_poly.pdbx_seq_one_letter_code
_entity_poly.pdbx_strand_id
1 'polypeptide(L)'
;MDMQFDYRQVFTSLLQDWLGANNFVLEQTMFEGYVKLPLVDSAYVVSPDCYFGTTSAFDPYQGKRVLGVFPNPASISAEVTFQSQEHFDALLTVHSLGGSLISATRVQVQPGNNLFYIDVAPLPAGPYFIRLEDKVTGRAEVVKLSVAR
;
A
#
# COMPACT_ATOMS: atom_id res chain seq x y z
N MET A 1 26.83 26.14 32.50
CA MET A 1 26.82 24.67 32.34
C MET A 1 26.02 24.43 31.09
N ASP A 2 26.69 24.18 29.97
CA ASP A 2 26.00 24.08 28.68
C ASP A 2 25.04 22.90 28.70
N MET A 3 23.78 23.16 28.36
CA MET A 3 22.79 22.11 28.15
C MET A 3 23.18 21.34 26.90
N GLN A 4 23.90 20.25 27.11
CA GLN A 4 24.26 19.35 26.03
C GLN A 4 23.04 18.47 25.72
N PHE A 5 22.29 18.87 24.69
CA PHE A 5 21.17 18.06 24.19
C PHE A 5 21.71 16.86 23.43
N ASP A 6 21.05 15.71 23.62
CA ASP A 6 21.32 14.54 22.80
C ASP A 6 20.73 14.76 21.41
N TYR A 7 21.51 14.55 20.36
CA TYR A 7 21.03 14.72 18.98
C TYR A 7 19.79 13.86 18.71
N ARG A 8 19.64 12.72 19.39
CA ARG A 8 18.49 11.82 19.26
C ARG A 8 17.20 12.48 19.76
N GLN A 9 17.27 13.33 20.78
CA GLN A 9 16.14 14.12 21.24
C GLN A 9 15.71 15.16 20.19
N VAL A 10 16.68 15.79 19.51
CA VAL A 10 16.42 16.73 18.41
C VAL A 10 15.71 16.02 17.25
N PHE A 11 16.24 14.88 16.80
CA PHE A 11 15.63 14.10 15.71
C PHE A 11 14.26 13.52 16.08
N THR A 12 14.07 13.06 17.32
CA THR A 12 12.76 12.59 17.80
C THR A 12 11.71 13.70 17.71
N SER A 13 12.10 14.92 18.09
CA SER A 13 11.22 16.09 18.01
C SER A 13 10.88 16.45 16.56
N LEU A 14 11.86 16.44 15.66
CA LEU A 14 11.61 16.71 14.24
C LEU A 14 10.76 15.62 13.59
N LEU A 15 11.05 14.34 13.86
CA LEU A 15 10.30 13.22 13.30
C LEU A 15 8.84 13.24 13.75
N GLN A 16 8.58 13.39 15.05
CA GLN A 16 7.22 13.33 15.56
C GLN A 16 6.49 14.68 15.47
N ASP A 17 7.05 15.76 16.01
CA ASP A 17 6.33 17.03 16.13
C ASP A 17 6.29 17.82 14.82
N TRP A 18 7.29 17.70 13.94
CA TRP A 18 7.29 18.43 12.66
C TRP A 18 6.85 17.57 11.47
N LEU A 19 7.31 16.32 11.38
CA LEU A 19 6.97 15.42 10.27
C LEU A 19 5.76 14.51 10.54
N GLY A 20 5.26 14.48 11.78
CA GLY A 20 4.09 13.67 12.13
C GLY A 20 4.37 12.17 12.15
N ALA A 21 5.55 11.72 12.57
CA ALA A 21 5.84 10.31 12.75
C ALA A 21 5.10 9.74 13.96
N ASN A 22 4.39 8.62 13.79
CA ASN A 22 3.82 7.89 14.92
C ASN A 22 4.87 7.06 15.68
N ASN A 23 4.45 6.46 16.79
CA ASN A 23 5.35 5.67 17.64
C ASN A 23 5.96 4.46 16.92
N PHE A 24 5.23 3.84 15.99
CA PHE A 24 5.79 2.75 15.18
C PHE A 24 6.99 3.23 14.35
N VAL A 25 6.90 4.41 13.72
CA VAL A 25 8.04 4.97 12.99
C VAL A 25 9.19 5.30 13.96
N LEU A 26 8.91 5.83 15.15
CA LEU A 26 9.95 6.07 16.14
C LEU A 26 10.67 4.77 16.54
N GLU A 27 9.93 3.68 16.78
CA GLU A 27 10.50 2.36 17.07
C GLU A 27 11.33 1.81 15.89
N GLN A 28 10.81 1.88 14.66
CA GLN A 28 11.55 1.40 13.49
C GLN A 28 12.80 2.21 13.19
N THR A 29 12.82 3.48 13.60
CA THR A 29 13.94 4.40 13.40
C THR A 29 14.86 4.51 14.63
N MET A 30 14.61 3.72 15.68
CA MET A 30 15.41 3.66 16.91
C MET A 30 15.44 5.00 17.69
N PHE A 31 14.36 5.77 17.57
CA PHE A 31 14.14 7.05 18.27
C PHE A 31 13.05 6.94 19.35
N GLU A 32 12.56 5.74 19.64
CA GLU A 32 11.71 5.49 20.78
C GLU A 32 12.45 5.78 22.10
N GLY A 33 11.71 6.26 23.11
CA GLY A 33 12.24 6.49 24.45
C GLY A 33 13.05 7.79 24.65
N TYR A 34 13.35 8.55 23.60
CA TYR A 34 13.98 9.86 23.74
C TYR A 34 12.94 10.96 24.04
N VAL A 35 13.26 11.82 24.99
CA VAL A 35 12.41 12.95 25.38
C VAL A 35 12.43 14.02 24.29
N LYS A 36 11.25 14.45 23.85
CA LYS A 36 11.10 15.55 22.88
C LYS A 36 11.50 16.89 23.50
N LEU A 37 12.09 17.75 22.70
CA LEU A 37 12.50 19.10 23.06
C LEU A 37 11.52 20.10 22.42
N PRO A 38 11.23 21.23 23.08
CA PRO A 38 10.36 22.28 22.55
C PRO A 38 11.08 23.09 21.46
N LEU A 39 11.44 22.45 20.36
CA LEU A 39 12.19 23.03 19.23
C LEU A 39 11.28 23.46 18.07
N VAL A 40 10.12 22.82 17.95
CA VAL A 40 9.11 23.13 16.93
C VAL A 40 8.13 24.12 17.56
N ASP A 41 7.93 25.28 16.92
CA ASP A 41 6.91 26.23 17.37
C ASP A 41 5.55 25.54 17.39
N SER A 42 4.76 25.80 18.43
CA SER A 42 3.39 25.27 18.58
C SER A 42 2.51 25.44 17.33
N ALA A 43 2.71 26.50 16.54
CA ALA A 43 1.98 26.74 15.29
C ALA A 43 2.32 25.73 14.17
N TYR A 44 3.45 25.02 14.29
CA TYR A 44 3.95 24.05 13.31
C TYR A 44 4.03 22.62 13.88
N VAL A 45 3.60 22.40 15.11
CA VAL A 45 3.49 21.05 15.67
C VAL A 45 2.35 20.33 14.97
N VAL A 46 2.65 19.20 14.34
CA VAL A 46 1.65 18.30 13.76
C VAL A 46 0.74 17.81 14.88
N SER A 47 -0.58 17.89 14.66
CA SER A 47 -1.56 17.36 15.60
C SER A 47 -1.28 15.88 15.85
N PRO A 48 -1.37 15.37 17.09
CA PRO A 48 -1.20 13.94 17.38
C PRO A 48 -2.12 13.02 16.57
N ASP A 49 -3.30 13.50 16.18
CA ASP A 49 -4.24 12.77 15.30
C ASP A 49 -3.71 12.60 13.86
N CYS A 50 -2.71 13.40 13.49
CA CYS A 50 -1.99 13.37 12.22
C CYS A 50 -0.60 12.73 12.36
N TYR A 51 -0.36 11.91 13.39
CA TYR A 51 0.85 11.11 13.48
C TYR A 51 0.68 9.79 12.71
N PHE A 52 1.45 9.61 11.65
CA PHE A 52 1.35 8.49 10.72
C PHE A 52 2.60 7.61 10.74
N GLY A 53 2.37 6.32 10.52
CA GLY A 53 3.39 5.28 10.62
C GLY A 53 3.93 4.75 9.30
N THR A 54 3.66 5.45 8.19
CA THR A 54 3.93 4.93 6.85
C THR A 54 4.95 5.82 6.15
N THR A 55 6.05 5.22 5.70
CA THR A 55 7.04 5.85 4.79
C THR A 55 6.68 5.65 3.32
N SER A 56 5.53 5.03 3.08
CA SER A 56 5.03 4.69 1.78
C SER A 56 3.89 5.65 1.45
N ALA A 57 3.63 5.90 0.17
CA ALA A 57 2.46 6.66 -0.30
C ALA A 57 1.11 5.97 0.01
N PHE A 58 1.03 5.29 1.16
CA PHE A 58 -0.07 4.50 1.65
C PHE A 58 -0.64 5.23 2.85
N ASP A 59 -1.83 5.76 2.66
CA ASP A 59 -2.63 6.31 3.72
C ASP A 59 -3.45 5.15 4.36
N PRO A 60 -3.14 4.74 5.60
CA PRO A 60 -3.91 3.70 6.31
C PRO A 60 -5.35 4.14 6.65
N TYR A 61 -5.67 5.44 6.54
CA TYR A 61 -7.00 6.01 6.70
C TYR A 61 -7.74 6.20 5.36
N GLN A 62 -7.04 6.23 4.20
CA GLN A 62 -7.67 5.98 2.88
C GLN A 62 -7.95 4.48 2.66
N GLY A 63 -7.29 3.60 3.43
CA GLY A 63 -7.90 2.37 3.91
C GLY A 63 -8.57 1.49 2.86
N LYS A 64 -7.94 1.22 1.72
CA LYS A 64 -8.19 -0.02 0.95
C LYS A 64 -7.22 -0.15 -0.23
N ARG A 65 -6.28 -1.09 -0.14
CA ARG A 65 -5.82 -1.77 -1.34
C ARG A 65 -6.91 -2.77 -1.70
N VAL A 66 -7.95 -2.33 -2.42
CA VAL A 66 -9.12 -3.17 -2.71
C VAL A 66 -8.69 -4.44 -3.45
N LEU A 67 -7.65 -4.33 -4.30
CA LEU A 67 -7.11 -5.41 -5.11
C LEU A 67 -5.65 -5.73 -4.70
N GLY A 68 -5.42 -6.93 -4.16
CA GLY A 68 -4.11 -7.46 -3.82
C GLY A 68 -3.64 -8.51 -4.83
N VAL A 69 -2.32 -8.74 -4.89
CA VAL A 69 -1.75 -9.85 -5.67
C VAL A 69 -0.56 -10.49 -4.94
N PHE A 70 -0.55 -11.81 -4.84
CA PHE A 70 0.49 -12.58 -4.16
C PHE A 70 0.68 -13.98 -4.80
N PRO A 71 1.91 -14.53 -4.90
CA PRO A 71 3.18 -13.86 -4.67
C PRO A 71 3.44 -12.77 -5.71
N ASN A 72 4.32 -11.82 -5.38
CA ASN A 72 4.77 -10.80 -6.30
C ASN A 72 6.22 -10.42 -5.94
N PRO A 73 7.23 -10.85 -6.72
CA PRO A 73 7.12 -11.52 -8.02
C PRO A 73 6.54 -12.94 -8.00
N ALA A 74 5.89 -13.37 -9.10
CA ALA A 74 5.32 -14.70 -9.28
C ALA A 74 6.00 -15.47 -10.42
N SER A 75 6.11 -16.80 -10.29
CA SER A 75 6.78 -17.66 -11.30
C SER A 75 5.88 -18.69 -11.96
N ILE A 76 4.81 -19.12 -11.28
CA ILE A 76 3.90 -20.17 -11.78
C ILE A 76 2.47 -19.64 -11.77
N SER A 77 1.99 -19.20 -10.61
CA SER A 77 0.68 -18.61 -10.44
C SER A 77 0.72 -17.41 -9.51
N ALA A 78 -0.28 -16.56 -9.62
CA ALA A 78 -0.54 -15.47 -8.69
C ALA A 78 -2.02 -15.48 -8.26
N GLU A 79 -2.23 -15.28 -6.97
CA GLU A 79 -3.52 -15.08 -6.34
C GLU A 79 -3.86 -13.60 -6.35
N VAL A 80 -5.09 -13.29 -6.78
CA VAL A 80 -5.65 -11.94 -6.77
C VAL A 80 -6.73 -11.89 -5.71
N THR A 81 -6.54 -11.04 -4.71
CA THR A 81 -7.48 -10.88 -3.60
C THR A 81 -8.28 -9.60 -3.76
N PHE A 82 -9.59 -9.65 -3.51
CA PHE A 82 -10.46 -8.49 -3.60
C PHE A 82 -11.52 -8.43 -2.50
N GLN A 83 -11.60 -7.29 -1.79
CA GLN A 83 -12.58 -7.10 -0.70
C GLN A 83 -13.74 -6.22 -1.15
N SER A 84 -14.91 -6.85 -1.30
CA SER A 84 -16.16 -6.17 -1.72
C SER A 84 -17.16 -6.04 -0.57
N GLN A 85 -18.03 -5.03 -0.64
CA GLN A 85 -19.26 -4.96 0.17
C GLN A 85 -20.49 -5.40 -0.62
N GLU A 86 -20.38 -5.49 -1.95
CA GLU A 86 -21.49 -5.70 -2.88
C GLU A 86 -21.22 -6.92 -3.77
N HIS A 87 -22.30 -7.48 -4.31
CA HIS A 87 -22.25 -8.53 -5.32
C HIS A 87 -22.35 -7.91 -6.72
N PHE A 88 -21.44 -8.27 -7.63
CA PHE A 88 -21.51 -7.81 -9.02
C PHE A 88 -20.73 -8.72 -9.99
N ASP A 89 -21.10 -8.66 -11.26
CA ASP A 89 -20.36 -9.30 -12.35
C ASP A 89 -19.17 -8.42 -12.76
N ALA A 90 -17.98 -9.02 -12.80
CA ALA A 90 -16.75 -8.33 -13.10
C ALA A 90 -15.99 -8.95 -14.29
N LEU A 91 -15.05 -8.19 -14.83
CA LEU A 91 -14.07 -8.62 -15.82
C LEU A 91 -12.67 -8.52 -15.22
N LEU A 92 -12.02 -9.67 -15.02
CA LEU A 92 -10.63 -9.76 -14.61
C LEU A 92 -9.76 -9.83 -15.88
N THR A 93 -8.84 -8.89 -16.03
CA THR A 93 -7.98 -8.78 -17.21
C THR A 93 -6.51 -8.68 -16.83
N VAL A 94 -5.65 -9.23 -17.68
CA VAL A 94 -4.19 -9.16 -17.57
C VAL A 94 -3.68 -8.35 -18.75
N HIS A 95 -2.89 -7.31 -18.50
CA HIS A 95 -2.30 -6.46 -19.53
C HIS A 95 -0.78 -6.50 -19.46
N SER A 96 -0.13 -6.43 -20.61
CA SER A 96 1.33 -6.24 -20.69
C SER A 96 1.72 -4.82 -20.30
N LEU A 97 3.03 -4.58 -20.14
CA LEU A 97 3.56 -3.23 -19.93
C LEU A 97 3.14 -2.22 -21.01
N GLY A 98 2.97 -2.68 -22.26
CA GLY A 98 2.51 -1.84 -23.38
C GLY A 98 1.00 -1.63 -23.44
N GLY A 99 0.24 -2.15 -22.47
CA GLY A 99 -1.22 -2.04 -22.42
C GLY A 99 -1.98 -3.04 -23.31
N SER A 100 -1.28 -4.02 -23.90
CA SER A 100 -1.94 -5.08 -24.67
C SER A 100 -2.68 -6.04 -23.75
N LEU A 101 -3.91 -6.40 -24.11
CA LEU A 101 -4.71 -7.40 -23.40
C LEU A 101 -4.16 -8.80 -23.64
N ILE A 102 -3.72 -9.47 -22.57
CA ILE A 102 -3.16 -10.82 -22.60
C ILE A 102 -4.24 -11.86 -22.28
N SER A 103 -5.09 -11.58 -21.28
CA SER A 103 -6.17 -12.47 -20.88
C SER A 103 -7.35 -11.69 -20.33
N ALA A 104 -8.55 -12.23 -20.49
CA ALA A 104 -9.79 -11.69 -19.96
C ALA A 104 -10.70 -12.82 -19.49
N THR A 105 -11.13 -12.75 -18.22
CA THR A 105 -11.98 -13.75 -17.59
C THR A 105 -13.17 -13.05 -16.93
N ARG A 106 -14.38 -13.58 -17.18
CA ARG A 106 -15.58 -13.11 -16.47
C ARG A 106 -15.59 -13.77 -15.09
N VAL A 107 -15.70 -12.96 -14.04
CA VAL A 107 -15.75 -13.44 -12.66
C VAL A 107 -16.94 -12.81 -11.95
N GLN A 108 -17.43 -13.45 -10.89
CA GLN A 108 -18.46 -12.88 -10.04
C GLN A 108 -17.81 -12.49 -8.72
N VAL A 109 -18.00 -11.24 -8.32
CA VAL A 109 -17.55 -10.73 -7.03
C VAL A 109 -18.67 -10.91 -6.02
N GLN A 110 -18.34 -11.51 -4.88
CA GLN A 110 -19.24 -11.69 -3.74
C GLN A 110 -18.89 -10.69 -2.63
N PRO A 111 -19.85 -10.31 -1.78
CA PRO A 111 -19.56 -9.55 -0.56
C PRO A 111 -18.55 -10.31 0.32
N GLY A 112 -17.54 -9.60 0.83
CA GLY A 112 -16.42 -10.18 1.56
C GLY A 112 -15.18 -10.41 0.68
N ASN A 113 -14.35 -11.36 1.11
CA ASN A 113 -13.06 -11.66 0.51
C ASN A 113 -13.25 -12.57 -0.72
N ASN A 114 -12.76 -12.11 -1.87
CA ASN A 114 -12.74 -12.87 -3.12
C ASN A 114 -11.30 -13.25 -3.45
N LEU A 115 -11.14 -14.43 -4.03
CA LEU A 115 -9.84 -14.98 -4.44
C LEU A 115 -9.94 -15.47 -5.89
N PHE A 116 -9.07 -14.98 -6.74
CA PHE A 116 -8.95 -15.41 -8.14
C PHE A 116 -7.52 -15.86 -8.43
N TYR A 117 -7.37 -16.75 -9.42
CA TYR A 117 -6.08 -17.29 -9.80
C TYR A 117 -5.70 -16.86 -11.20
N ILE A 118 -4.44 -16.48 -11.37
CA ILE A 118 -3.84 -16.15 -12.67
C ILE A 118 -2.66 -17.09 -12.88
N ASP A 119 -2.70 -17.83 -13.98
CA ASP A 119 -1.55 -18.59 -14.46
C ASP A 119 -0.55 -17.63 -15.13
N VAL A 120 0.66 -17.57 -14.57
CA VAL A 120 1.76 -16.75 -15.09
C VAL A 120 2.88 -17.58 -15.70
N ALA A 121 2.81 -18.92 -15.61
CA ALA A 121 3.81 -19.81 -16.19
C ALA A 121 4.06 -19.57 -17.70
N PRO A 122 3.04 -19.28 -18.55
CA PRO A 122 3.27 -19.01 -19.96
C PRO A 122 3.76 -17.57 -20.24
N LEU A 123 3.79 -16.68 -19.24
CA LEU A 123 4.14 -15.27 -19.43
C LEU A 123 5.66 -15.05 -19.36
N PRO A 124 6.25 -14.26 -20.26
CA PRO A 124 7.64 -13.80 -20.13
C PRO A 124 7.89 -13.08 -18.79
N ALA A 125 9.14 -13.09 -18.32
CA ALA A 125 9.53 -12.30 -17.16
C ALA A 125 9.33 -10.81 -17.45
N GLY A 126 8.71 -10.10 -16.51
CA GLY A 126 8.44 -8.68 -16.68
C GLY A 126 7.22 -8.19 -15.90
N PRO A 127 6.92 -6.88 -16.01
CA PRO A 127 5.77 -6.28 -15.36
C PRO A 127 4.48 -6.46 -16.16
N TYR A 128 3.41 -6.76 -15.44
CA TYR A 128 2.03 -6.89 -15.93
C TYR A 128 1.09 -6.10 -15.04
N PHE A 129 -0.09 -5.77 -15.58
CA PHE A 129 -1.16 -5.11 -14.84
C PHE A 129 -2.39 -5.99 -14.79
N ILE A 130 -2.85 -6.29 -13.58
CA ILE A 130 -4.09 -6.99 -13.33
C ILE A 130 -5.17 -5.96 -13.08
N ARG A 131 -6.26 -6.02 -13.84
CA ARG A 131 -7.39 -5.10 -13.72
C ARG A 131 -8.69 -5.87 -13.48
N LEU A 132 -9.39 -5.53 -12.39
CA LEU A 132 -10.72 -6.04 -12.08
C LEU A 132 -11.73 -4.91 -12.30
N GLU A 133 -12.65 -5.08 -13.23
CA GLU A 133 -13.64 -4.07 -13.63
C GLU A 133 -15.07 -4.54 -13.37
N ASP A 134 -15.88 -3.72 -12.70
CA ASP A 134 -17.33 -3.87 -12.63
C ASP A 134 -17.95 -3.61 -14.01
N LYS A 135 -18.74 -4.56 -14.51
CA LYS A 135 -19.33 -4.47 -15.85
C LYS A 135 -20.47 -3.48 -16.01
N VAL A 136 -21.14 -3.13 -14.92
CA VAL A 136 -22.27 -2.21 -14.92
C VAL A 136 -21.75 -0.79 -14.75
N THR A 137 -20.87 -0.56 -13.77
CA THR A 137 -20.42 0.80 -13.45
C THR A 137 -19.14 1.21 -14.17
N GLY A 138 -18.38 0.27 -14.74
CA GLY A 138 -17.06 0.51 -15.34
C GLY A 138 -15.97 0.88 -14.33
N ARG A 139 -16.26 0.81 -13.03
CA ARG A 139 -15.27 1.08 -11.97
C ARG A 139 -14.26 -0.06 -11.97
N ALA A 140 -12.97 0.29 -11.91
CA ALA A 140 -11.93 -0.71 -12.01
C ALA A 140 -10.80 -0.44 -11.01
N GLU A 141 -10.29 -1.53 -10.46
CA GLU A 141 -9.11 -1.56 -9.61
C GLU A 141 -7.96 -2.22 -10.37
N VAL A 142 -6.75 -1.69 -10.20
CA VAL A 142 -5.57 -2.16 -10.93
C VAL A 142 -4.42 -2.41 -9.96
N VAL A 143 -3.74 -3.55 -10.13
CA VAL A 143 -2.55 -3.91 -9.37
C VAL A 143 -1.43 -4.38 -10.29
N LYS A 144 -0.20 -3.96 -10.01
CA LYS A 144 1.00 -4.41 -10.73
C LYS A 144 1.40 -5.80 -10.25
N LEU A 145 1.64 -6.70 -11.19
CA LEU A 145 2.22 -8.03 -10.99
C LEU A 145 3.58 -8.11 -11.69
N SER A 146 4.60 -8.60 -11.00
CA SER A 146 5.91 -8.87 -11.60
C SER A 146 6.05 -10.38 -11.80
N VAL A 147 6.38 -10.81 -13.01
CA VAL A 147 6.67 -12.21 -13.33
C VAL A 147 8.17 -12.45 -13.27
N ALA A 148 8.60 -13.47 -12.53
CA ALA A 148 9.99 -13.87 -12.34
C ALA A 148 10.23 -15.32 -12.82
N ARG A 149 11.44 -15.61 -13.30
CA ARG A 149 11.87 -16.93 -13.77
C ARG A 149 12.93 -17.51 -12.84
#